data_AF-A0A945I084-F1
#
_entry.id   AF-A0A945I084-F1
#
_cell.length_a   1.000
_cell.length_b   1.000
_cell.length_c   1.000
_cell.angle_alpha   90.00
_cell.angle_beta   90.00
_cell.angle_gamma   90.00
#
_symmetry.space_group_name_H-M   'P 1'
#
loop_
_entity.id
_entity.type
_entity.pdbx_description
1 polymer ?
#
loop_
_entity_poly.entity_id
_entity_poly.type
_entity_poly.pdbx_seq_one_letter_code
_entity_poly.pdbx_strand_id
1 'polypeptide(L)'
;MGYFSLIIVITIISFLNAEGIDSQELPIGLTDFEKNNINLLLEMGRETSPPNQPVRNIAEFERMSGVLVRYPLGVSLDIIRELAEDVIVYCLVSSAQQNTALNAFNNNDINMGNIQFIVGPTDSYWTRDYGPWWVVDGNKEVGIVDFTYNRPRLNDNNAPFKTSEYLDVPYYSVDMIHCGGNYMTDGLGIGASSHLVYEENDLESENIDSLMNIYYGIDTYHVVEDPNDTYIDHIDCWGKYLSPTKVMIRQVPTNHPQFSEIESIANYFSESLTSWGNNWDVHRVWTPNDQPYTNSIIVNDKILVPIMNSAWDDDALSSYEIAMPGYEIIGFPGTWESTDALHCRIKGIPDVNMLQLFHQPLLDTVASSQNEGYQLNIEVEALSGMSILDNSVKVFWKNSEMSSYDSAQLYKTFIPEIPDTYSGYIPTQAFSSNIKYFIQASDSSGRNEAHPLAGYHSFYALPTEACNSWVLGDIDNSGKLNILDILILSELIIYNSSSGVCCNFVADINGDGELSLIDIINLVGLVANQ
;
A
#
# COMPACT_ATOMS: atom_id res chain seq x y z
N MET A 1 72.02 36.28 52.80
CA MET A 1 71.88 35.96 51.35
C MET A 1 71.24 34.59 51.26
N GLY A 2 69.92 34.55 51.06
CA GLY A 2 69.14 33.32 50.94
C GLY A 2 69.06 32.89 49.48
N TYR A 3 69.31 31.62 49.21
CA TYR A 3 69.16 30.99 47.91
C TYR A 3 67.67 30.68 47.67
N PHE A 4 67.09 31.23 46.61
CA PHE A 4 65.77 30.85 46.11
C PHE A 4 65.96 29.83 44.98
N SER A 5 65.54 28.58 45.20
CA SER A 5 65.40 27.59 44.14
C SER A 5 64.04 27.79 43.45
N LEU A 6 64.07 28.15 42.18
CA LEU A 6 62.89 28.29 41.32
C LEU A 6 62.54 26.90 40.76
N ILE A 7 61.44 26.31 41.22
CA ILE A 7 60.87 25.09 40.63
C ILE A 7 59.99 25.52 39.45
N ILE A 8 60.40 25.18 38.23
CA ILE A 8 59.59 25.33 37.01
C ILE A 8 58.76 24.05 36.87
N VAL A 9 57.45 24.17 37.09
CA VAL A 9 56.48 23.11 36.78
C VAL A 9 56.13 23.24 35.29
N ILE A 10 56.58 22.29 34.48
CA ILE A 10 56.21 22.17 33.07
C ILE A 10 54.88 21.41 33.02
N THR A 11 53.78 22.13 32.80
CA THR A 11 52.47 21.54 32.50
C THR A 11 52.46 21.17 31.02
N ILE A 12 52.60 19.87 30.72
CA ILE A 12 52.39 19.34 29.38
C ILE A 12 50.88 19.29 29.14
N ILE A 13 50.36 20.29 28.42
CA ILE A 13 49.00 20.26 27.89
C ILE A 13 49.05 19.42 26.62
N SER A 14 48.59 18.18 26.72
CA SER A 14 48.32 17.33 25.55
C SER A 14 47.14 17.93 24.81
N PHE A 15 47.39 18.65 23.72
CA PHE A 15 46.37 18.93 22.72
C PHE A 15 46.08 17.62 21.99
N LEU A 16 45.07 16.88 22.45
CA LEU A 16 44.36 15.93 21.60
C LEU A 16 43.62 16.78 20.56
N ASN A 17 44.20 16.87 19.36
CA ASN A 17 43.42 17.23 18.18
C ASN A 17 42.36 16.14 18.03
N ALA A 18 41.13 16.44 18.41
CA ALA A 18 39.97 15.74 17.89
C ALA A 18 39.90 16.10 16.41
N GLU A 19 40.63 15.36 15.57
CA GLU A 19 40.21 15.19 14.19
C GLU A 19 38.76 14.70 14.27
N GLY A 20 37.83 15.50 13.77
CA GLY A 20 36.45 15.08 13.64
C GLY A 20 36.47 13.76 12.88
N ILE A 21 36.03 12.70 13.53
CA ILE A 21 35.62 11.49 12.81
C ILE A 21 34.49 11.99 11.94
N ASP A 22 34.80 12.24 10.67
CA ASP A 22 33.83 12.33 9.60
C ASP A 22 33.15 10.96 9.65
N SER A 23 32.00 10.89 10.33
CA SER A 23 31.26 9.65 10.49
C SER A 23 30.64 9.35 9.14
N GLN A 24 31.43 8.79 8.25
CA GLN A 24 30.97 8.22 7.01
C GLN A 24 29.83 7.27 7.38
N GLU A 25 28.67 7.47 6.78
CA GLU A 25 27.55 6.55 6.96
C GLU A 25 28.03 5.12 6.64
N LEU A 26 27.52 4.14 7.38
CA LEU A 26 27.75 2.74 7.01
C LEU A 26 27.24 2.51 5.57
N PRO A 27 27.60 1.38 4.92
CA PRO A 27 26.94 0.90 3.70
C PRO A 27 25.76 -0.05 4.03
N ILE A 28 24.81 -0.26 3.10
CA ILE A 28 23.63 -1.10 3.37
C ILE A 28 24.04 -2.56 3.65
N GLY A 29 25.03 -3.05 2.90
CA GLY A 29 25.70 -4.31 3.16
C GLY A 29 26.59 -4.31 4.40
N LEU A 30 27.08 -5.49 4.75
CA LEU A 30 28.08 -5.65 5.80
C LEU A 30 29.44 -5.06 5.39
N THR A 31 30.00 -4.20 6.23
CA THR A 31 31.43 -3.83 6.19
C THR A 31 32.31 -5.03 6.54
N ASP A 32 33.61 -4.94 6.23
CA ASP A 32 34.57 -6.00 6.60
C ASP A 32 34.66 -6.19 8.12
N PHE A 33 34.47 -5.13 8.91
CA PHE A 33 34.39 -5.25 10.36
C PHE A 33 33.15 -6.04 10.78
N GLU A 34 31.98 -5.71 10.22
CA GLU A 34 30.72 -6.38 10.56
C GLU A 34 30.74 -7.87 10.15
N LYS A 35 31.32 -8.21 8.98
CA LYS A 35 31.52 -9.61 8.55
C LYS A 35 32.35 -10.41 9.56
N ASN A 36 33.42 -9.82 10.09
CA ASN A 36 34.27 -10.47 11.09
C ASN A 36 33.63 -10.56 12.48
N ASN A 37 32.52 -9.85 12.71
CA ASN A 37 31.81 -9.79 13.98
C ASN A 37 30.33 -10.16 13.82
N ILE A 38 29.99 -11.00 12.84
CA ILE A 38 28.60 -11.41 12.56
C ILE A 38 27.96 -12.12 13.76
N ASN A 39 28.76 -12.77 14.60
CA ASN A 39 28.28 -13.42 15.83
C ASN A 39 27.63 -12.45 16.83
N LEU A 40 27.84 -11.13 16.70
CA LEU A 40 27.16 -10.13 17.53
C LEU A 40 25.64 -10.13 17.33
N LEU A 41 25.14 -10.64 16.19
CA LEU A 41 23.70 -10.82 15.95
C LEU A 41 23.05 -11.69 17.04
N LEU A 42 23.74 -12.72 17.51
CA LEU A 42 23.27 -13.62 18.57
C LEU A 42 23.11 -12.92 19.92
N GLU A 43 23.79 -11.79 20.13
CA GLU A 43 23.69 -10.97 21.35
C GLU A 43 22.60 -9.89 21.23
N MET A 44 22.10 -9.65 20.02
CA MET A 44 21.07 -8.63 19.72
C MET A 44 19.64 -9.16 19.80
N GLY A 45 19.49 -10.50 19.79
CA GLY A 45 18.20 -11.19 19.87
C GLY A 45 17.43 -10.90 21.14
N ARG A 46 16.10 -10.78 20.98
CA ARG A 46 15.14 -10.52 22.04
C ARG A 46 13.89 -11.34 21.77
N GLU A 47 13.33 -11.91 22.82
CA GLU A 47 12.09 -12.67 22.74
C GLU A 47 11.11 -12.16 23.80
N THR A 48 9.88 -11.88 23.38
CA THR A 48 8.74 -11.64 24.27
C THR A 48 7.73 -12.77 24.11
N SER A 49 6.63 -12.75 24.86
CA SER A 49 5.45 -13.53 24.40
C SER A 49 4.93 -12.93 23.09
N PRO A 50 4.34 -13.73 22.19
CA PRO A 50 3.74 -13.22 20.96
C PRO A 50 2.53 -12.33 21.26
N PRO A 51 2.08 -11.50 20.29
CA PRO A 51 0.85 -10.74 20.42
C PRO A 51 -0.37 -11.65 20.63
N ASN A 52 -1.45 -11.09 21.17
CA ASN A 52 -2.68 -11.85 21.33
C ASN A 52 -3.24 -12.24 19.96
N GLN A 53 -3.75 -13.46 19.84
CA GLN A 53 -4.32 -13.97 18.59
C GLN A 53 -5.80 -13.56 18.45
N PRO A 54 -6.33 -13.39 17.22
CA PRO A 54 -5.60 -13.46 15.94
C PRO A 54 -4.69 -12.25 15.74
N VAL A 55 -3.56 -12.45 15.06
CA VAL A 55 -2.64 -11.37 14.65
C VAL A 55 -2.79 -11.13 13.16
N ARG A 56 -2.64 -9.87 12.73
CA ARG A 56 -2.63 -9.49 11.31
C ARG A 56 -1.54 -8.48 11.04
N ASN A 57 -0.59 -8.79 10.15
CA ASN A 57 0.38 -7.80 9.69
C ASN A 57 -0.32 -6.68 8.91
N ILE A 58 0.11 -5.44 9.13
CA ILE A 58 -0.38 -4.27 8.37
C ILE A 58 0.47 -4.12 7.10
N ALA A 59 -0.18 -4.00 5.94
CA ALA A 59 0.46 -3.82 4.64
C ALA A 59 0.85 -2.36 4.38
N GLU A 60 1.78 -2.15 3.43
CA GLU A 60 2.28 -0.81 3.12
C GLU A 60 1.24 0.09 2.43
N PHE A 61 0.30 -0.51 1.69
CA PHE A 61 -0.78 0.19 1.00
C PHE A 61 -2.02 0.42 1.87
N GLU A 62 -1.94 0.18 3.18
CA GLU A 62 -2.96 0.58 4.15
C GLU A 62 -2.73 2.04 4.65
N ARG A 63 -3.67 2.58 5.44
CA ARG A 63 -3.62 3.98 5.88
C ARG A 63 -2.39 4.26 6.75
N MET A 64 -1.53 5.16 6.28
CA MET A 64 -0.35 5.64 6.99
C MET A 64 -0.65 6.98 7.66
N SER A 65 -0.31 7.09 8.96
CA SER A 65 -0.34 8.34 9.72
C SER A 65 1.02 9.05 9.74
N GLY A 66 2.08 8.32 9.40
CA GLY A 66 3.42 8.85 9.35
C GLY A 66 4.40 7.98 8.58
N VAL A 67 5.63 8.45 8.55
CA VAL A 67 6.79 7.74 8.01
C VAL A 67 7.99 7.94 8.94
N LEU A 68 8.83 6.93 9.03
CA LEU A 68 10.05 6.91 9.82
C LEU A 68 11.27 7.11 8.90
N VAL A 69 12.00 8.18 9.17
CA VAL A 69 13.30 8.49 8.55
C VAL A 69 14.35 8.67 9.63
N ARG A 70 15.63 8.66 9.27
CA ARG A 70 16.73 8.88 10.19
C ARG A 70 17.57 10.07 9.74
N TYR A 71 18.06 10.87 10.68
CA TYR A 71 19.02 11.95 10.45
C TYR A 71 20.41 11.57 11.00
N PRO A 72 21.53 11.79 10.25
CA PRO A 72 21.61 12.33 8.88
C PRO A 72 20.80 11.55 7.85
N LEU A 73 20.20 12.29 6.91
CA LEU A 73 19.23 11.76 5.95
C LEU A 73 19.90 10.89 4.89
N GLY A 74 19.30 9.74 4.60
CA GLY A 74 19.56 8.96 3.39
C GLY A 74 18.75 9.40 2.17
N VAL A 75 17.80 10.34 2.33
CA VAL A 75 16.93 10.84 1.26
C VAL A 75 17.05 12.36 1.12
N SER A 76 16.62 12.89 -0.02
CA SER A 76 16.63 14.34 -0.25
C SER A 76 15.62 15.05 0.64
N LEU A 77 15.87 16.33 0.92
CA LEU A 77 14.92 17.18 1.65
C LEU A 77 13.63 17.42 0.86
N ASP A 78 13.66 17.27 -0.47
CA ASP A 78 12.46 17.37 -1.31
C ASP A 78 11.50 16.19 -1.05
N ILE A 79 12.02 14.98 -0.85
CA ILE A 79 11.21 13.81 -0.44
C ILE A 79 10.61 14.05 0.95
N ILE A 80 11.39 14.60 1.89
CA ILE A 80 10.87 14.94 3.23
C ILE A 80 9.78 16.00 3.14
N ARG A 81 9.93 17.00 2.27
CA ARG A 81 8.93 18.05 2.06
C ARG A 81 7.63 17.46 1.53
N GLU A 82 7.72 16.62 0.51
CA GLU A 82 6.58 15.92 -0.10
C GLU A 82 5.80 15.10 0.95
N LEU A 83 6.50 14.28 1.73
CA LEU A 83 5.88 13.44 2.76
C LEU A 83 5.22 14.26 3.87
N ALA A 84 5.86 15.38 4.26
CA ALA A 84 5.37 16.26 5.31
C ALA A 84 4.14 17.10 4.88
N GLU A 85 3.69 17.03 3.63
CA GLU A 85 2.41 17.64 3.22
C GLU A 85 1.23 16.89 3.83
N ASP A 86 1.29 15.55 3.86
CA ASP A 86 0.13 14.70 4.18
C ASP A 86 0.26 13.94 5.50
N VAL A 87 1.48 13.54 5.89
CA VAL A 87 1.71 12.66 7.04
C VAL A 87 2.80 13.18 7.95
N ILE A 88 2.86 12.65 9.18
CA ILE A 88 3.92 12.99 10.13
C ILE A 88 5.23 12.30 9.73
N VAL A 89 6.30 13.07 9.53
CA VAL A 89 7.65 12.54 9.40
C VAL A 89 8.27 12.42 10.79
N TYR A 90 8.38 11.19 11.26
CA TYR A 90 9.12 10.83 12.47
C TYR A 90 10.59 10.66 12.14
N CYS A 91 11.44 11.52 12.68
CA CYS A 91 12.86 11.57 12.42
C CYS A 91 13.64 11.02 13.62
N LEU A 92 14.23 9.83 13.45
CA LEU A 92 15.23 9.28 14.37
C LEU A 92 16.47 10.17 14.32
N VAL A 93 16.89 10.70 15.47
CA VAL A 93 18.04 11.61 15.51
C VAL A 93 18.79 11.51 16.84
N SER A 94 20.12 11.61 16.79
CA SER A 94 20.90 11.72 18.03
C SER A 94 20.68 13.08 18.71
N SER A 95 20.81 13.14 20.04
CA SER A 95 20.69 14.41 20.77
C SER A 95 21.68 15.48 20.29
N ALA A 96 22.85 15.06 19.78
CA ALA A 96 23.87 15.95 19.25
C ALA A 96 23.48 16.57 17.90
N GLN A 97 22.64 15.90 17.11
CA GLN A 97 22.29 16.31 15.75
C GLN A 97 20.87 16.91 15.64
N GLN A 98 20.05 16.81 16.68
CA GLN A 98 18.66 17.28 16.65
C GLN A 98 18.52 18.74 16.22
N ASN A 99 19.35 19.65 16.74
CA ASN A 99 19.32 21.07 16.34
C ASN A 99 19.74 21.27 14.87
N THR A 100 20.65 20.44 14.37
CA THR A 100 21.08 20.49 12.97
C THR A 100 19.95 20.02 12.05
N ALA A 101 19.29 18.92 12.38
CA ALA A 101 18.12 18.42 11.66
C ALA A 101 16.98 19.45 11.65
N LEU A 102 16.67 20.03 12.82
CA LEU A 102 15.67 21.09 12.96
C LEU A 102 15.98 22.29 12.04
N ASN A 103 17.23 22.75 12.00
CA ASN A 103 17.62 23.84 11.13
C ASN A 103 17.56 23.44 9.65
N ALA A 104 17.95 22.21 9.30
CA ALA A 104 17.85 21.71 7.93
C ALA A 104 16.39 21.71 7.44
N PHE A 105 15.45 21.21 8.25
CA PHE A 105 14.04 21.18 7.89
C PHE A 105 13.42 22.58 7.80
N ASN A 106 13.66 23.45 8.78
CA ASN A 106 13.18 24.84 8.76
C ASN A 106 13.68 25.63 7.55
N ASN A 107 14.94 25.45 7.16
CA ASN A 107 15.54 26.20 6.06
C ASN A 107 15.15 25.71 4.66
N ASN A 108 14.43 24.60 4.56
CA ASN A 108 14.03 23.98 3.28
C ASN A 108 12.51 23.93 3.11
N ASP A 109 11.78 24.83 3.81
CA ASP A 109 10.33 25.00 3.70
C ASP A 109 9.54 23.71 3.94
N ILE A 110 10.04 22.82 4.80
CA ILE A 110 9.33 21.62 5.23
C ILE A 110 8.27 22.01 6.26
N ASN A 111 7.08 21.42 6.15
CA ASN A 111 5.99 21.65 7.10
C ASN A 111 6.35 21.13 8.50
N MET A 112 6.87 22.03 9.34
CA MET A 112 7.30 21.69 10.70
C MET A 112 6.15 21.23 11.62
N GLY A 113 4.89 21.49 11.25
CA GLY A 113 3.73 20.91 11.97
C GLY A 113 3.65 19.39 11.86
N ASN A 114 4.26 18.83 10.81
CA ASN A 114 4.30 17.41 10.51
C ASN A 114 5.68 16.79 10.78
N ILE A 115 6.56 17.45 11.54
CA ILE A 115 7.87 16.87 11.91
C ILE A 115 7.88 16.52 13.40
N GLN A 116 8.24 15.27 13.72
CA GLN A 116 8.47 14.82 15.09
C GLN A 116 9.84 14.15 15.22
N PHE A 117 10.54 14.39 16.33
CA PHE A 117 11.86 13.80 16.57
C PHE A 117 11.79 12.68 17.60
N ILE A 118 12.30 11.51 17.23
CA ILE A 118 12.53 10.39 18.14
C ILE A 118 14.03 10.40 18.49
N VAL A 119 14.36 10.85 19.69
CA VAL A 119 15.76 11.08 20.06
C VAL A 119 16.42 9.79 20.54
N GLY A 120 17.49 9.37 19.86
CA GLY A 120 18.26 8.18 20.22
C GLY A 120 19.41 7.91 19.25
N PRO A 121 20.40 7.09 19.65
CA PRO A 121 21.46 6.67 18.74
C PRO A 121 20.89 5.75 17.64
N THR A 122 21.47 5.83 16.44
CA THR A 122 21.26 4.94 15.29
C THR A 122 22.58 4.83 14.56
N ASP A 123 22.84 3.66 13.97
CA ASP A 123 24.07 3.36 13.24
C ASP A 123 23.94 3.71 11.75
N SER A 124 22.72 3.66 11.20
CA SER A 124 22.47 3.91 9.77
C SER A 124 21.11 4.53 9.42
N TYR A 125 20.94 4.91 8.15
CA TYR A 125 19.69 5.51 7.64
C TYR A 125 18.68 4.51 7.03
N TRP A 126 18.97 3.20 6.95
CA TRP A 126 18.02 2.24 6.36
C TRP A 126 16.90 1.88 7.32
N THR A 127 16.06 2.85 7.63
CA THR A 127 14.89 2.67 8.51
C THR A 127 13.93 1.60 8.00
N ARG A 128 14.00 1.21 6.72
CA ARG A 128 13.27 0.04 6.21
C ARG A 128 13.73 -1.25 6.83
N ASP A 129 15.05 -1.45 6.90
CA ASP A 129 15.64 -2.73 7.23
C ASP A 129 15.51 -3.06 8.72
N TYR A 130 15.73 -2.07 9.58
CA TYR A 130 15.66 -2.24 11.03
C TYR A 130 14.38 -1.66 11.65
N GLY A 131 13.54 -0.99 10.86
CA GLY A 131 12.36 -0.30 11.37
C GLY A 131 11.24 -1.24 11.82
N PRO A 132 10.24 -0.70 12.54
CA PRO A 132 9.18 -1.50 13.15
C PRO A 132 8.32 -2.20 12.09
N TRP A 133 8.02 -3.49 12.29
CA TRP A 133 6.92 -4.14 11.60
C TRP A 133 5.65 -4.03 12.44
N TRP A 134 4.53 -3.78 11.77
CA TRP A 134 3.29 -3.36 12.40
C TRP A 134 2.25 -4.48 12.31
N VAL A 135 1.60 -4.77 13.43
CA VAL A 135 0.52 -5.75 13.49
C VAL A 135 -0.70 -5.18 14.20
N VAL A 136 -1.87 -5.73 13.88
CA VAL A 136 -3.06 -5.64 14.73
C VAL A 136 -3.14 -6.93 15.53
N ASP A 137 -3.24 -6.83 16.85
CA ASP A 137 -3.39 -8.00 17.73
C ASP A 137 -4.88 -8.37 17.97
N GLY A 138 -5.12 -9.46 18.69
CA GLY A 138 -6.46 -9.95 19.02
C GLY A 138 -7.28 -9.05 19.95
N ASN A 139 -6.66 -8.04 20.57
CA ASN A 139 -7.35 -6.97 21.29
C ASN A 139 -7.69 -5.78 20.41
N LYS A 140 -7.36 -5.85 19.11
CA LYS A 140 -7.51 -4.78 18.12
C LYS A 140 -6.59 -3.58 18.39
N GLU A 141 -5.45 -3.83 19.04
CA GLU A 141 -4.43 -2.82 19.27
C GLU A 141 -3.37 -2.91 18.16
N VAL A 142 -2.96 -1.77 17.63
CA VAL A 142 -1.82 -1.69 16.71
C VAL A 142 -0.54 -1.73 17.54
N GLY A 143 0.30 -2.73 17.29
CA GLY A 143 1.57 -2.95 17.98
C GLY A 143 2.74 -3.12 17.02
N ILE A 144 3.94 -3.07 17.59
CA ILE A 144 5.19 -3.37 16.91
C ILE A 144 5.62 -4.78 17.25
N VAL A 145 5.97 -5.55 16.22
CA VAL A 145 6.69 -6.81 16.37
C VAL A 145 8.08 -6.61 15.78
N ASP A 146 9.08 -6.70 16.66
CA ASP A 146 10.49 -6.53 16.36
C ASP A 146 11.15 -7.87 16.04
N PHE A 147 12.27 -7.82 15.33
CA PHE A 147 13.11 -8.96 14.96
C PHE A 147 14.58 -8.59 15.16
N THR A 148 15.48 -9.56 15.08
CA THR A 148 16.91 -9.30 15.14
C THR A 148 17.38 -8.78 13.78
N TYR A 149 17.80 -7.52 13.70
CA TYR A 149 18.32 -6.96 12.45
C TYR A 149 19.57 -7.72 11.99
N ASN A 150 19.60 -8.17 10.73
CA ASN A 150 20.69 -8.94 10.11
C ASN A 150 22.01 -8.17 9.85
N ARG A 151 22.24 -7.07 10.56
CA ARG A 151 23.53 -6.36 10.61
C ARG A 151 23.91 -6.20 12.08
N PRO A 152 25.20 -6.33 12.46
CA PRO A 152 25.63 -6.16 13.85
C PRO A 152 25.68 -4.67 14.24
N ARG A 153 24.51 -4.01 14.15
CA ARG A 153 24.20 -2.60 14.34
C ARG A 153 23.20 -2.48 15.48
N LEU A 154 23.71 -2.50 16.71
CA LEU A 154 22.90 -2.57 17.92
C LEU A 154 21.96 -1.36 18.08
N ASN A 155 22.36 -0.16 17.65
CA ASN A 155 21.52 1.02 17.82
C ASN A 155 20.34 1.03 16.85
N ASP A 156 20.57 0.52 15.63
CA ASP A 156 19.54 0.31 14.62
C ASP A 156 18.53 -0.77 15.06
N ASN A 157 19.03 -1.92 15.52
CA ASN A 157 18.20 -3.00 16.07
C ASN A 157 17.30 -2.54 17.23
N ASN A 158 17.75 -1.55 18.01
CA ASN A 158 16.95 -0.99 19.11
C ASN A 158 15.91 0.06 18.66
N ALA A 159 15.88 0.47 17.39
CA ALA A 159 15.01 1.54 16.91
C ALA A 159 13.50 1.21 16.97
N PRO A 160 13.03 -0.03 16.71
CA PRO A 160 11.62 -0.37 16.87
C PRO A 160 11.12 -0.19 18.30
N PHE A 161 11.91 -0.61 19.31
CA PHE A 161 11.59 -0.39 20.72
C PHE A 161 11.52 1.11 21.09
N LYS A 162 12.46 1.92 20.61
CA LYS A 162 12.40 3.40 20.78
C LYS A 162 11.14 3.99 20.16
N THR A 163 10.72 3.45 19.02
CA THR A 163 9.53 3.91 18.28
C THR A 163 8.26 3.50 19.01
N SER A 164 8.20 2.30 19.60
CA SER A 164 7.05 1.86 20.39
C SER A 164 6.87 2.68 21.66
N GLU A 165 7.97 2.98 22.39
CA GLU A 165 7.92 3.86 23.56
C GLU A 165 7.46 5.28 23.20
N TYR A 166 7.88 5.80 22.03
CA TYR A 166 7.51 7.14 21.59
C TYR A 166 6.01 7.24 21.23
N LEU A 167 5.48 6.23 20.55
CA LEU A 167 4.09 6.20 20.08
C LEU A 167 3.11 5.61 21.11
N ASP A 168 3.62 5.08 22.22
CA ASP A 168 2.84 4.42 23.27
C ASP A 168 2.01 3.24 22.72
N VAL A 169 2.68 2.35 21.96
CA VAL A 169 2.07 1.15 21.38
C VAL A 169 2.67 -0.13 21.97
N PRO A 170 1.94 -1.25 22.00
CA PRO A 170 2.47 -2.55 22.40
C PRO A 170 3.74 -2.92 21.63
N TYR A 171 4.70 -3.54 22.32
CA TYR A 171 5.95 -4.02 21.75
C TYR A 171 6.10 -5.51 22.02
N TYR A 172 6.38 -6.24 20.95
CA TYR A 172 6.72 -7.65 20.95
C TYR A 172 8.04 -7.83 20.20
N SER A 173 8.75 -8.91 20.47
CA SER A 173 9.98 -9.26 19.78
C SER A 173 10.04 -10.76 19.55
N VAL A 174 10.42 -11.15 18.34
CA VAL A 174 10.70 -12.53 17.96
C VAL A 174 12.21 -12.73 17.78
N ASP A 175 12.74 -13.84 18.28
CA ASP A 175 14.14 -14.21 18.08
C ASP A 175 14.34 -14.84 16.70
N MET A 176 14.33 -13.99 15.68
CA MET A 176 14.50 -14.34 14.27
C MET A 176 15.36 -13.26 13.60
N ILE A 177 16.38 -13.66 12.85
CA ILE A 177 17.20 -12.74 12.07
C ILE A 177 16.44 -12.34 10.80
N HIS A 178 16.28 -11.04 10.56
CA HIS A 178 15.62 -10.54 9.36
C HIS A 178 16.07 -9.11 9.01
N CYS A 179 15.62 -8.63 7.86
CA CYS A 179 15.59 -7.22 7.47
C CYS A 179 14.27 -6.87 6.80
N GLY A 180 13.76 -5.65 7.02
CA GLY A 180 12.52 -5.19 6.40
C GLY A 180 12.58 -4.92 4.89
N GLY A 181 13.76 -4.72 4.30
CA GLY A 181 13.90 -4.65 2.83
C GLY A 181 13.66 -5.99 2.15
N ASN A 182 13.88 -7.09 2.88
CA ASN A 182 13.57 -8.44 2.41
C ASN A 182 12.19 -8.95 2.83
N TYR A 183 11.24 -8.07 3.18
CA TYR A 183 9.90 -8.51 3.57
C TYR A 183 8.80 -7.60 3.01
N MET A 184 7.72 -8.22 2.53
CA MET A 184 6.47 -7.54 2.19
C MET A 184 5.27 -8.42 2.56
N THR A 185 4.13 -7.79 2.84
CA THR A 185 2.86 -8.47 3.16
C THR A 185 1.70 -7.87 2.40
N ASP A 186 0.69 -8.70 2.13
CA ASP A 186 -0.58 -8.30 1.52
C ASP A 186 -1.62 -7.80 2.54
N GLY A 187 -1.34 -7.94 3.83
CA GLY A 187 -2.22 -7.53 4.93
C GLY A 187 -3.37 -8.49 5.21
N LEU A 188 -3.45 -9.62 4.50
CA LEU A 188 -4.49 -10.66 4.58
C LEU A 188 -3.89 -12.06 4.80
N GLY A 189 -2.74 -12.12 5.49
CA GLY A 189 -2.09 -13.36 5.87
C GLY A 189 -1.11 -13.93 4.84
N ILE A 190 -0.79 -13.20 3.78
CA ILE A 190 0.29 -13.55 2.85
C ILE A 190 1.50 -12.65 3.08
N GLY A 191 2.68 -13.25 3.17
CA GLY A 191 3.97 -12.58 3.22
C GLY A 191 4.89 -13.11 2.14
N ALA A 192 5.91 -12.33 1.76
CA ALA A 192 6.96 -12.78 0.86
C ALA A 192 8.33 -12.21 1.23
N SER A 193 9.35 -13.03 1.03
CA SER A 193 10.76 -12.72 1.25
C SER A 193 11.63 -13.48 0.26
N SER A 194 12.88 -13.06 0.06
CA SER A 194 13.87 -13.91 -0.61
C SER A 194 14.33 -15.05 0.33
N HIS A 195 15.01 -16.06 -0.23
CA HIS A 195 15.60 -17.19 0.49
C HIS A 195 16.58 -16.77 1.60
N LEU A 196 17.08 -15.52 1.59
CA LEU A 196 17.98 -14.96 2.59
C LEU A 196 17.49 -15.18 4.04
N VAL A 197 16.16 -15.10 4.28
CA VAL A 197 15.61 -15.35 5.62
C VAL A 197 15.90 -16.76 6.13
N TYR A 198 15.92 -17.78 5.25
CA TYR A 198 16.27 -19.14 5.65
C TYR A 198 17.78 -19.34 5.78
N GLU A 199 18.59 -18.60 5.01
CA GLU A 199 20.05 -18.72 5.07
C GLU A 199 20.67 -18.05 6.30
N GLU A 200 20.10 -16.93 6.75
CA GLU A 200 20.64 -16.14 7.85
C GLU A 200 20.16 -16.64 9.23
N ASN A 201 19.27 -17.62 9.28
CA ASN A 201 18.76 -18.20 10.52
C ASN A 201 19.23 -19.65 10.70
N ASP A 202 19.65 -19.98 11.93
CA ASP A 202 19.99 -21.36 12.31
C ASP A 202 18.74 -22.26 12.53
N LEU A 203 17.53 -21.69 12.39
CA LEU A 203 16.25 -22.38 12.53
C LEU A 203 15.87 -23.12 11.25
N GLU A 204 15.23 -24.28 11.38
CA GLU A 204 14.58 -24.95 10.24
C GLU A 204 13.49 -24.04 9.63
N SER A 205 13.33 -24.06 8.30
CA SER A 205 12.39 -23.20 7.57
C SER A 205 10.96 -23.29 8.11
N GLU A 206 10.49 -24.48 8.49
CA GLU A 206 9.15 -24.66 9.06
C GLU A 206 8.97 -23.97 10.43
N ASN A 207 10.05 -23.80 11.20
CA ASN A 207 10.01 -23.04 12.44
C ASN A 207 9.98 -21.54 12.17
N ILE A 208 10.69 -21.07 11.13
CA ILE A 208 10.63 -19.68 10.66
C ILE A 208 9.20 -19.37 10.20
N ASP A 209 8.60 -20.24 9.39
CA ASP A 209 7.20 -20.10 8.95
C ASP A 209 6.23 -20.07 10.13
N SER A 210 6.46 -20.92 11.13
CA SER A 210 5.65 -20.94 12.36
C SER A 210 5.79 -19.65 13.16
N LEU A 211 6.99 -19.07 13.23
CA LEU A 211 7.21 -17.76 13.86
C LEU A 211 6.51 -16.65 13.06
N MET A 212 6.60 -16.68 11.73
CA MET A 212 5.90 -15.73 10.86
C MET A 212 4.39 -15.78 11.04
N ASN A 213 3.82 -16.97 11.23
CA ASN A 213 2.42 -17.14 11.55
C ASN A 213 2.08 -16.59 12.95
N ILE A 214 2.78 -17.03 13.99
CA ILE A 214 2.45 -16.70 15.38
C ILE A 214 2.62 -15.19 15.66
N TYR A 215 3.68 -14.57 15.15
CA TYR A 215 4.02 -13.19 15.47
C TYR A 215 3.44 -12.17 14.48
N TYR A 216 3.25 -12.53 13.21
CA TYR A 216 2.82 -11.60 12.18
C TYR A 216 1.50 -11.99 11.51
N GLY A 217 0.92 -13.15 11.84
CA GLY A 217 -0.33 -13.62 11.23
C GLY A 217 -0.17 -14.06 9.78
N ILE A 218 1.01 -14.51 9.38
CA ILE A 218 1.29 -14.96 8.00
C ILE A 218 0.93 -16.44 7.88
N ASP A 219 -0.15 -16.74 7.17
CA ASP A 219 -0.64 -18.09 6.87
C ASP A 219 0.06 -18.70 5.66
N THR A 220 0.41 -17.88 4.66
CA THR A 220 1.18 -18.29 3.49
C THR A 220 2.42 -17.42 3.37
N TYR A 221 3.60 -18.04 3.47
CA TYR A 221 4.88 -17.33 3.35
C TYR A 221 5.61 -17.74 2.07
N HIS A 222 5.62 -16.83 1.09
CA HIS A 222 6.35 -17.02 -0.17
C HIS A 222 7.84 -16.70 0.03
N VAL A 223 8.62 -17.71 0.37
CA VAL A 223 10.09 -17.59 0.40
C VAL A 223 10.66 -18.16 -0.89
N VAL A 224 11.24 -17.28 -1.72
CA VAL A 224 11.69 -17.60 -3.09
C VAL A 224 13.16 -17.24 -3.30
N GLU A 225 13.83 -17.91 -4.23
CA GLU A 225 15.20 -17.53 -4.62
C GLU A 225 15.25 -16.10 -5.15
N ASP A 226 16.27 -15.33 -4.74
CA ASP A 226 16.45 -13.97 -5.23
C ASP A 226 16.84 -13.99 -6.73
N PRO A 227 16.09 -13.29 -7.60
CA PRO A 227 16.34 -13.31 -9.04
C PRO A 227 17.41 -12.30 -9.51
N ASN A 228 17.98 -11.48 -8.61
CA ASN A 228 18.87 -10.38 -8.99
C ASN A 228 20.36 -10.74 -9.00
N ASP A 229 20.79 -11.81 -8.33
CA ASP A 229 22.22 -12.19 -8.21
C ASP A 229 23.07 -11.00 -7.71
N THR A 230 22.65 -10.43 -6.58
CA THR A 230 23.33 -9.30 -5.93
C THR A 230 23.70 -9.69 -4.51
N TYR A 231 24.53 -8.89 -3.83
CA TYR A 231 24.96 -9.24 -2.48
C TYR A 231 23.88 -9.01 -1.40
N ILE A 232 22.79 -8.33 -1.73
CA ILE A 232 21.81 -7.85 -0.75
C ILE A 232 20.63 -8.81 -0.58
N ASP A 233 20.24 -9.50 -1.65
CA ASP A 233 19.11 -10.45 -1.70
C ASP A 233 17.81 -9.94 -1.05
N HIS A 234 17.47 -8.67 -1.28
CA HIS A 234 16.24 -8.06 -0.76
C HIS A 234 15.12 -8.10 -1.81
N ILE A 235 13.94 -8.56 -1.39
CA ILE A 235 12.74 -8.60 -2.24
C ILE A 235 12.35 -7.23 -2.82
N ASP A 236 12.55 -6.14 -2.09
CA ASP A 236 12.19 -4.79 -2.55
C ASP A 236 13.02 -4.28 -3.74
N CYS A 237 14.10 -4.98 -4.10
CA CYS A 237 14.95 -4.69 -5.26
C CYS A 237 14.41 -5.32 -6.56
N TRP A 238 13.36 -6.13 -6.50
CA TRP A 238 12.78 -6.78 -7.68
C TRP A 238 11.26 -7.01 -7.62
N GLY A 239 10.66 -6.95 -6.44
CA GLY A 239 9.24 -7.24 -6.21
C GLY A 239 8.59 -6.27 -5.22
N LYS A 240 7.29 -5.99 -5.41
CA LYS A 240 6.51 -5.19 -4.46
C LYS A 240 5.02 -5.51 -4.54
N TYR A 241 4.40 -5.86 -3.42
CA TYR A 241 2.93 -5.90 -3.34
C TYR A 241 2.36 -4.48 -3.43
N LEU A 242 1.38 -4.30 -4.31
CA LEU A 242 0.71 -3.03 -4.57
C LEU A 242 -0.70 -2.98 -3.96
N SER A 243 -1.32 -4.16 -3.84
CA SER A 243 -2.60 -4.39 -3.16
C SER A 243 -2.67 -5.87 -2.77
N PRO A 244 -3.74 -6.34 -2.09
CA PRO A 244 -3.89 -7.76 -1.79
C PRO A 244 -4.13 -8.66 -3.02
N THR A 245 -4.17 -8.08 -4.22
CA THR A 245 -4.37 -8.81 -5.49
C THR A 245 -3.30 -8.49 -6.52
N LYS A 246 -2.39 -7.53 -6.27
CA LYS A 246 -1.47 -7.00 -7.27
C LYS A 246 -0.03 -7.04 -6.76
N VAL A 247 0.87 -7.50 -7.62
CA VAL A 247 2.31 -7.49 -7.36
C VAL A 247 3.04 -6.89 -8.55
N MET A 248 3.99 -5.99 -8.29
CA MET A 248 4.93 -5.46 -9.27
C MET A 248 6.19 -6.34 -9.26
N ILE A 249 6.63 -6.82 -10.42
CA ILE A 249 7.89 -7.55 -10.60
C ILE A 249 8.73 -6.86 -11.67
N ARG A 250 10.03 -6.69 -11.42
CA ARG A 250 10.94 -6.06 -12.40
C ARG A 250 10.97 -6.85 -13.73
N GLN A 251 11.37 -6.18 -14.80
CA GLN A 251 11.50 -6.79 -16.13
C GLN A 251 12.75 -6.27 -16.82
N VAL A 252 13.49 -7.18 -17.46
CA VAL A 252 14.76 -6.89 -18.11
C VAL A 252 14.78 -7.39 -19.56
N PRO A 253 15.70 -6.91 -20.41
CA PRO A 253 15.92 -7.43 -21.75
C PRO A 253 16.20 -8.93 -21.78
N THR A 254 15.83 -9.60 -22.88
CA THR A 254 16.08 -11.04 -23.08
C THR A 254 17.56 -11.42 -23.12
N ASN A 255 18.47 -10.46 -23.28
CA ASN A 255 19.91 -10.64 -23.21
C ASN A 255 20.51 -10.25 -21.85
N HIS A 256 19.70 -9.84 -20.87
CA HIS A 256 20.14 -9.59 -19.51
C HIS A 256 20.47 -10.92 -18.82
N PRO A 257 21.56 -11.03 -18.02
CA PRO A 257 21.95 -12.30 -17.41
C PRO A 257 20.86 -12.92 -16.54
N GLN A 258 20.16 -12.10 -15.75
CA GLN A 258 19.07 -12.51 -14.85
C GLN A 258 17.68 -12.63 -15.52
N PHE A 259 17.59 -12.59 -16.86
CA PHE A 259 16.29 -12.61 -17.55
C PHE A 259 15.44 -13.83 -17.18
N SER A 260 16.06 -15.01 -17.13
CA SER A 260 15.33 -16.27 -16.94
C SER A 260 14.76 -16.37 -15.52
N GLU A 261 15.54 -15.93 -14.53
CA GLU A 261 15.22 -15.94 -13.11
C GLU A 261 14.08 -14.97 -12.80
N ILE A 262 14.15 -13.75 -13.37
CA ILE A 262 13.11 -12.73 -13.20
C ILE A 262 11.78 -13.16 -13.84
N GLU A 263 11.80 -13.74 -15.05
CA GLU A 263 10.57 -14.28 -15.67
C GLU A 263 10.02 -15.49 -14.89
N SER A 264 10.89 -16.31 -14.28
CA SER A 264 10.45 -17.41 -13.42
C SER A 264 9.68 -16.90 -12.19
N ILE A 265 10.16 -15.83 -11.55
CA ILE A 265 9.48 -15.21 -10.41
C ILE A 265 8.14 -14.58 -10.84
N ALA A 266 8.11 -13.88 -11.97
CA ALA A 266 6.86 -13.33 -12.50
C ALA A 266 5.81 -14.42 -12.77
N ASN A 267 6.24 -15.55 -13.36
CA ASN A 267 5.37 -16.70 -13.59
C ASN A 267 4.90 -17.34 -12.26
N TYR A 268 5.80 -17.51 -11.28
CA TYR A 268 5.47 -18.06 -9.97
C TYR A 268 4.34 -17.28 -9.29
N PHE A 269 4.44 -15.94 -9.23
CA PHE A 269 3.37 -15.13 -8.65
C PHE A 269 2.09 -15.22 -9.48
N SER A 270 2.17 -15.21 -10.81
CA SER A 270 0.99 -15.32 -11.68
C SER A 270 0.21 -16.64 -11.53
N GLU A 271 0.86 -17.70 -11.05
CA GLU A 271 0.28 -19.01 -10.78
C GLU A 271 -0.08 -19.22 -9.30
N SER A 272 0.39 -18.33 -8.42
CA SER A 272 0.12 -18.37 -6.98
C SER A 272 -1.25 -17.76 -6.66
N LEU A 273 -1.86 -18.21 -5.56
CA LEU A 273 -3.17 -17.74 -5.12
C LEU A 273 -3.05 -16.65 -4.05
N THR A 274 -3.95 -15.67 -4.13
CA THR A 274 -4.24 -14.70 -3.08
C THR A 274 -5.07 -15.34 -1.95
N SER A 275 -5.25 -14.65 -0.82
CA SER A 275 -6.11 -15.13 0.29
C SER A 275 -7.57 -15.34 -0.12
N TRP A 276 -7.99 -14.76 -1.24
CA TRP A 276 -9.32 -14.97 -1.81
C TRP A 276 -9.37 -16.07 -2.88
N GLY A 277 -8.28 -16.80 -3.11
CA GLY A 277 -8.23 -17.96 -4.00
C GLY A 277 -8.14 -17.62 -5.50
N ASN A 278 -7.95 -16.35 -5.86
CA ASN A 278 -7.67 -15.92 -7.24
C ASN A 278 -6.16 -15.80 -7.46
N ASN A 279 -5.72 -15.90 -8.71
CA ASN A 279 -4.33 -15.64 -9.07
C ASN A 279 -3.94 -14.18 -8.82
N TRP A 280 -2.67 -13.92 -8.54
CA TRP A 280 -2.13 -12.57 -8.47
C TRP A 280 -2.13 -11.89 -9.85
N ASP A 281 -2.49 -10.60 -9.86
CA ASP A 281 -2.33 -9.71 -11.00
C ASP A 281 -0.88 -9.17 -11.03
N VAL A 282 -0.06 -9.74 -11.90
CA VAL A 282 1.37 -9.44 -12.00
C VAL A 282 1.60 -8.29 -12.96
N HIS A 283 1.97 -7.13 -12.41
CA HIS A 283 2.43 -5.97 -13.16
C HIS A 283 3.95 -6.00 -13.35
N ARG A 284 4.43 -5.40 -14.44
CA ARG A 284 5.84 -5.39 -14.83
C ARG A 284 6.38 -3.96 -14.92
N VAL A 285 7.61 -3.75 -14.47
CA VAL A 285 8.33 -2.48 -14.62
C VAL A 285 9.68 -2.69 -15.32
N TRP A 286 9.93 -1.92 -16.37
CA TRP A 286 11.09 -2.11 -17.25
C TRP A 286 12.37 -1.49 -16.66
N THR A 287 13.36 -2.33 -16.36
CA THR A 287 14.61 -1.96 -15.68
C THR A 287 15.85 -2.44 -16.46
N PRO A 288 16.07 -1.99 -17.72
CA PRO A 288 17.07 -2.58 -18.61
C PRO A 288 18.52 -2.37 -18.16
N ASN A 289 18.77 -1.43 -17.26
CA ASN A 289 20.07 -1.20 -16.64
C ASN A 289 19.94 -1.19 -15.10
N ASP A 290 19.13 -2.10 -14.55
CA ASP A 290 18.94 -2.29 -13.11
C ASP A 290 18.45 -1.05 -12.34
N GLN A 291 17.65 -0.18 -12.97
CA GLN A 291 17.03 0.94 -12.27
C GLN A 291 16.14 0.43 -11.11
N PRO A 292 16.19 1.04 -9.92
CA PRO A 292 15.54 0.51 -8.71
C PRO A 292 14.04 0.86 -8.64
N TYR A 293 13.30 0.81 -9.75
CA TYR A 293 11.92 1.32 -9.80
C TYR A 293 10.96 0.60 -8.83
N THR A 294 11.18 -0.68 -8.54
CA THR A 294 10.38 -1.44 -7.55
C THR A 294 10.59 -0.93 -6.12
N ASN A 295 11.74 -0.30 -5.85
CA ASN A 295 12.14 0.26 -4.56
C ASN A 295 11.43 1.60 -4.26
N SER A 296 10.15 1.66 -4.63
CA SER A 296 9.19 2.73 -4.35
C SER A 296 8.58 2.59 -2.94
N ILE A 297 8.06 3.68 -2.39
CA ILE A 297 7.20 3.66 -1.18
C ILE A 297 5.77 4.05 -1.54
N ILE A 298 4.80 3.35 -0.96
CA ILE A 298 3.39 3.72 -1.01
C ILE A 298 3.05 4.44 0.31
N VAL A 299 2.51 5.65 0.21
CA VAL A 299 2.04 6.42 1.37
C VAL A 299 0.68 6.99 1.01
N ASN A 300 -0.38 6.40 1.55
CA ASN A 300 -1.76 6.81 1.30
C ASN A 300 -2.10 6.80 -0.19
N ASP A 301 -2.39 7.96 -0.77
CA ASP A 301 -2.73 8.15 -2.18
C ASP A 301 -1.52 8.43 -3.07
N LYS A 302 -0.30 8.51 -2.51
CA LYS A 302 0.94 8.78 -3.23
C LYS A 302 1.82 7.53 -3.35
N ILE A 303 2.48 7.39 -4.49
CA ILE A 303 3.56 6.41 -4.70
C ILE A 303 4.81 7.17 -5.16
N LEU A 304 5.83 7.18 -4.31
CA LEU A 304 7.09 7.85 -4.60
C LEU A 304 8.06 6.82 -5.18
N VAL A 305 8.46 7.03 -6.43
CA VAL A 305 9.30 6.09 -7.21
C VAL A 305 10.70 6.68 -7.36
N PRO A 306 11.79 5.94 -7.04
CA PRO A 306 13.14 6.41 -7.31
C PRO A 306 13.40 6.42 -8.82
N ILE A 307 13.77 7.58 -9.37
CA ILE A 307 14.10 7.74 -10.79
C ILE A 307 15.59 8.04 -10.99
N MET A 308 16.13 7.62 -12.14
CA MET A 308 17.58 7.66 -12.42
C MET A 308 17.97 8.80 -13.38
N ASN A 309 17.02 9.67 -13.75
CA ASN A 309 17.13 10.60 -14.89
C ASN A 309 17.48 9.84 -16.19
N SER A 310 16.84 8.69 -16.37
CA SER A 310 17.06 7.79 -17.51
C SER A 310 15.93 7.91 -18.54
N ALA A 311 16.15 7.33 -19.73
CA ALA A 311 15.13 7.30 -20.78
C ALA A 311 13.93 6.39 -20.46
N TRP A 312 13.96 5.66 -19.34
CA TRP A 312 12.95 4.68 -18.95
C TRP A 312 12.09 5.15 -17.77
N ASP A 313 12.38 6.32 -17.22
CA ASP A 313 11.72 6.82 -16.00
C ASP A 313 10.22 7.02 -16.26
N ASP A 314 9.83 7.68 -17.36
CA ASP A 314 8.42 7.95 -17.69
C ASP A 314 7.60 6.67 -17.91
N ASP A 315 8.20 5.66 -18.58
CA ASP A 315 7.56 4.35 -18.79
C ASP A 315 7.40 3.61 -17.46
N ALA A 316 8.37 3.72 -16.54
CA ALA A 316 8.28 3.11 -15.22
C ALA A 316 7.19 3.74 -14.36
N LEU A 317 7.07 5.08 -14.36
CA LEU A 317 5.97 5.78 -13.68
C LEU A 317 4.61 5.35 -14.27
N SER A 318 4.52 5.24 -15.60
CA SER A 318 3.31 4.78 -16.30
C SER A 318 2.90 3.35 -15.90
N SER A 319 3.86 2.44 -15.66
CA SER A 319 3.56 1.09 -15.13
C SER A 319 2.85 1.15 -13.77
N TYR A 320 3.24 2.08 -12.90
CA TYR A 320 2.55 2.30 -11.62
C TYR A 320 1.17 2.93 -11.82
N GLU A 321 1.01 3.89 -12.72
CA GLU A 321 -0.31 4.50 -13.02
C GLU A 321 -1.32 3.47 -13.53
N ILE A 322 -0.88 2.51 -14.35
CA ILE A 322 -1.71 1.40 -14.83
C ILE A 322 -2.06 0.44 -13.68
N ALA A 323 -1.08 0.10 -12.84
CA ALA A 323 -1.27 -0.83 -11.75
C ALA A 323 -2.13 -0.26 -10.61
N MET A 324 -2.01 1.04 -10.34
CA MET A 324 -2.58 1.75 -9.20
C MET A 324 -3.39 2.96 -9.69
N PRO A 325 -4.48 2.75 -10.45
CA PRO A 325 -5.21 3.85 -11.08
C PRO A 325 -5.78 4.80 -10.03
N GLY A 326 -5.48 6.09 -10.16
CA GLY A 326 -5.95 7.15 -9.26
C GLY A 326 -5.01 7.47 -8.10
N TYR A 327 -3.91 6.73 -7.94
CA TYR A 327 -2.79 7.15 -7.10
C TYR A 327 -1.98 8.24 -7.80
N GLU A 328 -1.40 9.15 -7.02
CA GLU A 328 -0.45 10.14 -7.49
C GLU A 328 0.96 9.52 -7.54
N ILE A 329 1.49 9.34 -8.74
CA ILE A 329 2.79 8.71 -8.97
C ILE A 329 3.85 9.80 -9.15
N ILE A 330 4.84 9.85 -8.25
CA ILE A 330 5.83 10.93 -8.22
C ILE A 330 7.24 10.36 -8.30
N GLY A 331 8.00 10.75 -9.33
CA GLY A 331 9.39 10.35 -9.50
C GLY A 331 10.35 11.27 -8.73
N PHE A 332 11.22 10.69 -7.90
CA PHE A 332 12.29 11.44 -7.20
C PHE A 332 13.69 11.01 -7.61
N PRO A 333 14.55 11.93 -8.08
CA PRO A 333 15.95 11.64 -8.30
C PRO A 333 16.71 11.60 -6.97
N GLY A 334 17.84 10.90 -6.94
CA GLY A 334 18.69 10.80 -5.76
C GLY A 334 19.96 10.00 -6.03
N THR A 335 20.72 9.76 -4.96
CA THR A 335 21.88 8.85 -5.00
C THR A 335 21.38 7.42 -4.78
N TRP A 336 20.68 6.91 -5.79
CA TRP A 336 20.08 5.58 -5.79
C TRP A 336 21.03 4.57 -6.43
N GLU A 337 20.96 3.34 -5.93
CA GLU A 337 21.61 2.15 -6.48
C GLU A 337 20.53 1.10 -6.73
N SER A 338 20.82 0.11 -7.58
CA SER A 338 19.90 -1.02 -7.83
C SER A 338 19.53 -1.80 -6.57
N THR A 339 20.41 -1.79 -5.57
CA THR A 339 20.28 -2.48 -4.28
C THR A 339 19.96 -1.56 -3.10
N ASP A 340 19.79 -0.25 -3.33
CA ASP A 340 19.52 0.74 -2.27
C ASP A 340 18.92 2.01 -2.88
N ALA A 341 17.61 2.21 -2.72
CA ALA A 341 16.96 3.43 -3.15
C ALA A 341 15.95 3.95 -2.10
N LEU A 342 14.77 4.39 -2.55
CA LEU A 342 13.84 5.15 -1.71
C LEU A 342 13.22 4.28 -0.62
N HIS A 343 12.70 3.10 -0.98
CA HIS A 343 12.03 2.20 -0.05
C HIS A 343 12.96 1.73 1.08
N CYS A 344 14.25 1.49 0.79
CA CYS A 344 15.24 1.08 1.78
C CYS A 344 15.48 2.12 2.89
N ARG A 345 15.12 3.39 2.66
CA ARG A 345 15.48 4.53 3.53
C ARG A 345 14.29 5.14 4.27
N ILE A 346 13.09 4.57 4.09
CA ILE A 346 11.84 5.07 4.67
C ILE A 346 10.95 3.90 5.07
N LYS A 347 10.37 3.97 6.29
CA LYS A 347 9.40 2.99 6.79
C LYS A 347 8.06 3.65 7.12
N GLY A 348 6.96 3.17 6.55
CA GLY A 348 5.61 3.64 6.89
C GLY A 348 5.24 3.39 8.36
N ILE A 349 4.48 4.31 8.94
CA ILE A 349 3.86 4.20 10.26
C ILE A 349 2.33 4.25 10.05
N PRO A 350 1.61 3.15 10.34
CA PRO A 350 0.17 3.08 10.12
C PRO A 350 -0.58 4.03 11.04
N ASP A 351 -1.83 4.32 10.72
CA ASP A 351 -2.74 4.91 11.70
C ASP A 351 -3.03 3.87 12.80
N VAL A 352 -2.57 4.14 14.03
CA VAL A 352 -2.79 3.24 15.18
C VAL A 352 -4.26 3.09 15.57
N ASN A 353 -5.14 3.97 15.06
CA ASN A 353 -6.58 3.97 15.26
C ASN A 353 -7.34 3.76 13.94
N MET A 354 -6.74 3.06 12.98
CA MET A 354 -7.23 2.88 11.60
C MET A 354 -8.71 2.49 11.52
N LEU A 355 -9.40 3.04 10.51
CA LEU A 355 -10.64 2.47 10.00
C LEU A 355 -10.30 1.55 8.82
N GLN A 356 -10.37 0.25 9.06
CA GLN A 356 -9.95 -0.78 8.12
C GLN A 356 -11.11 -1.21 7.24
N LEU A 357 -10.85 -1.32 5.94
CA LEU A 357 -11.80 -1.74 4.92
C LEU A 357 -11.19 -2.91 4.14
N PHE A 358 -11.80 -4.09 4.20
CA PHE A 358 -11.35 -5.27 3.45
C PHE A 358 -12.40 -5.68 2.43
N HIS A 359 -12.05 -5.62 1.15
CA HIS A 359 -12.96 -5.94 0.06
C HIS A 359 -12.20 -6.65 -1.06
N GLN A 360 -12.67 -7.85 -1.43
CA GLN A 360 -12.23 -8.54 -2.64
C GLN A 360 -12.82 -7.81 -3.85
N PRO A 361 -11.99 -7.21 -4.73
CA PRO A 361 -12.49 -6.59 -5.94
C PRO A 361 -13.21 -7.60 -6.84
N LEU A 362 -14.23 -7.15 -7.54
CA LEU A 362 -14.89 -7.97 -8.56
C LEU A 362 -13.88 -8.37 -9.64
N LEU A 363 -13.89 -9.66 -10.01
CA LEU A 363 -13.10 -10.18 -11.12
C LEU A 363 -13.46 -9.48 -12.43
N ASP A 364 -12.56 -9.48 -13.40
CA ASP A 364 -12.91 -8.96 -14.71
C ASP A 364 -13.94 -9.87 -15.40
N THR A 365 -14.93 -9.26 -16.07
CA THR A 365 -16.07 -9.94 -16.70
C THR A 365 -17.01 -10.67 -15.72
N VAL A 366 -17.95 -9.95 -15.11
CA VAL A 366 -18.92 -10.50 -14.15
C VAL A 366 -20.34 -10.55 -14.72
N ALA A 367 -21.04 -11.66 -14.53
CA ALA A 367 -22.49 -11.75 -14.71
C ALA A 367 -23.21 -11.39 -13.40
N SER A 368 -24.26 -10.58 -13.50
CA SER A 368 -25.11 -10.21 -12.36
C SER A 368 -25.78 -11.43 -11.73
N SER A 369 -25.99 -11.42 -10.41
CA SER A 369 -27.04 -12.25 -9.82
C SER A 369 -28.38 -11.74 -10.36
N GLN A 370 -29.25 -12.65 -10.82
CA GLN A 370 -30.47 -12.28 -11.56
C GLN A 370 -31.29 -11.23 -10.79
N ASN A 371 -31.50 -10.06 -11.41
CA ASN A 371 -32.29 -8.91 -10.96
C ASN A 371 -31.79 -8.11 -9.72
N GLU A 372 -30.70 -8.50 -9.06
CA GLU A 372 -30.19 -7.78 -7.88
C GLU A 372 -28.97 -6.88 -8.18
N GLY A 373 -28.16 -7.23 -9.18
CA GLY A 373 -26.97 -6.49 -9.59
C GLY A 373 -25.67 -7.25 -9.37
N TYR A 374 -24.56 -6.51 -9.25
CA TYR A 374 -23.23 -7.06 -8.98
C TYR A 374 -22.96 -6.97 -7.47
N GLN A 375 -22.97 -8.12 -6.80
CA GLN A 375 -22.86 -8.20 -5.35
C GLN A 375 -21.47 -7.74 -4.87
N LEU A 376 -21.45 -6.94 -3.82
CA LEU A 376 -20.24 -6.53 -3.10
C LEU A 376 -20.36 -6.96 -1.64
N ASN A 377 -19.25 -7.42 -1.09
CA ASN A 377 -19.07 -7.65 0.34
C ASN A 377 -17.84 -6.87 0.81
N ILE A 378 -17.95 -6.23 1.98
CA ILE A 378 -16.85 -5.50 2.60
C ILE A 378 -16.88 -5.74 4.11
N GLU A 379 -15.71 -5.98 4.69
CA GLU A 379 -15.53 -5.97 6.14
C GLU A 379 -15.03 -4.59 6.55
N VAL A 380 -15.65 -4.01 7.59
CA VAL A 380 -15.29 -2.69 8.09
C VAL A 380 -15.00 -2.78 9.58
N GLU A 381 -13.81 -2.40 10.00
CA GLU A 381 -13.38 -2.46 11.40
C GLU A 381 -12.70 -1.15 11.83
N ALA A 382 -13.18 -0.56 12.93
CA ALA A 382 -12.57 0.63 13.52
C ALA A 382 -11.69 0.23 14.70
N LEU A 383 -10.36 0.31 14.53
CA LEU A 383 -9.38 0.05 15.61
C LEU A 383 -9.45 1.10 16.72
N SER A 384 -10.01 2.28 16.41
CA SER A 384 -10.34 3.31 17.41
C SER A 384 -11.40 2.86 18.44
N GLY A 385 -12.07 1.73 18.21
CA GLY A 385 -13.21 1.26 19.01
C GLY A 385 -14.50 2.07 18.80
N MET A 386 -14.49 3.06 17.90
CA MET A 386 -15.64 3.89 17.61
C MET A 386 -16.63 3.18 16.69
N SER A 387 -17.92 3.46 16.85
CA SER A 387 -18.95 2.86 16.00
C SER A 387 -18.88 3.38 14.56
N ILE A 388 -19.05 2.47 13.61
CA ILE A 388 -19.29 2.80 12.19
C ILE A 388 -20.59 3.61 12.10
N LEU A 389 -20.57 4.71 11.34
CA LEU A 389 -21.73 5.59 11.20
C LEU A 389 -22.82 4.93 10.36
N ASP A 390 -24.08 5.03 10.83
CA ASP A 390 -25.24 4.52 10.10
C ASP A 390 -25.31 5.12 8.68
N ASN A 391 -25.56 4.26 7.70
CA ASN A 391 -25.61 4.62 6.28
C ASN A 391 -24.33 5.28 5.73
N SER A 392 -23.18 5.12 6.37
CA SER A 392 -21.90 5.61 5.84
C SER A 392 -21.27 4.64 4.83
N VAL A 393 -21.53 3.34 4.98
CA VAL A 393 -20.93 2.32 4.11
C VAL A 393 -21.63 2.30 2.76
N LYS A 394 -20.99 2.85 1.73
CA LYS A 394 -21.58 3.00 0.38
C LYS A 394 -20.60 2.58 -0.70
N VAL A 395 -21.12 1.97 -1.75
CA VAL A 395 -20.40 1.88 -3.02
C VAL A 395 -20.69 3.12 -3.84
N PHE A 396 -19.65 3.71 -4.41
CA PHE A 396 -19.73 4.74 -5.44
C PHE A 396 -19.30 4.11 -6.75
N TRP A 397 -20.13 4.19 -7.79
CA TRP A 397 -19.88 3.54 -9.07
C TRP A 397 -20.24 4.44 -10.25
N LYS A 398 -19.61 4.19 -11.39
CA LYS A 398 -19.97 4.79 -12.69
C LYS A 398 -19.65 3.85 -13.85
N ASN A 399 -20.43 3.92 -14.91
CA ASN A 399 -20.12 3.30 -16.19
C ASN A 399 -19.50 4.33 -17.17
N SER A 400 -19.23 3.91 -18.41
CA SER A 400 -18.59 4.75 -19.44
C SER A 400 -19.41 5.97 -19.85
N GLU A 401 -20.73 5.90 -19.72
CA GLU A 401 -21.65 6.95 -20.18
C GLU A 401 -21.93 8.00 -19.10
N MET A 402 -21.55 7.73 -17.85
CA MET A 402 -21.82 8.60 -16.71
C MET A 402 -20.72 9.64 -16.52
N SER A 403 -21.10 10.91 -16.41
CA SER A 403 -20.17 12.02 -16.10
C SER A 403 -19.74 12.08 -14.62
N SER A 404 -20.52 11.48 -13.71
CA SER A 404 -20.31 11.50 -12.26
C SER A 404 -20.59 10.13 -11.65
N TYR A 405 -20.02 9.86 -10.48
CA TYR A 405 -20.35 8.68 -9.69
C TYR A 405 -21.78 8.78 -9.15
N ASP A 406 -22.50 7.67 -9.22
CA ASP A 406 -23.70 7.43 -8.43
C ASP A 406 -23.33 6.55 -7.21
N SER A 407 -24.24 6.38 -6.25
CA SER A 407 -23.98 5.62 -5.03
C SER A 407 -25.11 4.67 -4.65
N ALA A 408 -24.74 3.53 -4.07
CA ALA A 408 -25.66 2.58 -3.47
C ALA A 408 -25.23 2.23 -2.04
N GLN A 409 -26.21 2.02 -1.17
CA GLN A 409 -25.98 1.67 0.22
C GLN A 409 -25.57 0.20 0.37
N LEU A 410 -24.55 -0.07 1.17
CA LEU A 410 -24.24 -1.43 1.65
C LEU A 410 -24.83 -1.59 3.06
N TYR A 411 -25.51 -2.69 3.30
CA TYR A 411 -26.22 -2.94 4.56
C TYR A 411 -25.47 -3.97 5.39
N LYS A 412 -25.42 -3.73 6.70
CA LYS A 412 -24.80 -4.65 7.64
C LYS A 412 -25.49 -6.01 7.58
N THR A 413 -24.71 -7.05 7.35
CA THR A 413 -25.16 -8.43 7.44
C THR A 413 -25.16 -8.86 8.91
N PHE A 414 -26.20 -9.56 9.34
CA PHE A 414 -26.28 -10.10 10.69
C PHE A 414 -25.73 -11.52 10.70
N ILE A 415 -24.41 -11.65 10.55
CA ILE A 415 -23.70 -12.92 10.77
C ILE A 415 -23.02 -12.82 12.15
N PRO A 416 -23.47 -13.57 13.18
CA PRO A 416 -23.03 -13.39 14.57
C PRO A 416 -21.53 -13.61 14.83
N GLU A 417 -20.80 -14.22 13.90
CA GLU A 417 -19.44 -14.73 14.07
C GLU A 417 -18.39 -14.04 13.18
N ILE A 418 -18.79 -13.05 12.38
CA ILE A 418 -17.92 -12.33 11.42
C ILE A 418 -17.83 -10.85 11.87
N PRO A 419 -16.69 -10.16 11.64
CA PRO A 419 -16.59 -8.70 11.73
C PRO A 419 -17.77 -7.99 11.04
N ASP A 420 -17.95 -6.71 11.35
CA ASP A 420 -19.00 -5.85 10.78
C ASP A 420 -18.94 -5.87 9.23
N THR A 421 -19.63 -6.85 8.66
CA THR A 421 -19.64 -7.14 7.22
C THR A 421 -20.84 -6.48 6.62
N TYR A 422 -20.62 -5.72 5.55
CA TYR A 422 -21.66 -5.04 4.81
C TYR A 422 -21.76 -5.64 3.41
N SER A 423 -23.00 -5.85 2.97
CA SER A 423 -23.29 -6.36 1.65
C SER A 423 -24.30 -5.48 0.93
N GLY A 424 -24.15 -5.42 -0.39
CA GLY A 424 -25.06 -4.69 -1.27
C GLY A 424 -24.66 -4.91 -2.70
N TYR A 425 -25.18 -4.07 -3.60
CA TYR A 425 -25.06 -4.32 -5.04
C TYR A 425 -24.74 -3.02 -5.78
N ILE A 426 -23.88 -3.13 -6.78
CA ILE A 426 -23.90 -2.19 -7.91
C ILE A 426 -25.10 -2.57 -8.77
N PRO A 427 -25.98 -1.64 -9.16
CA PRO A 427 -27.15 -1.92 -9.98
C PRO A 427 -26.82 -2.66 -11.28
N THR A 428 -27.77 -3.48 -11.76
CA THR A 428 -27.68 -4.20 -13.03
C THR A 428 -27.36 -3.23 -14.18
N GLN A 429 -26.61 -3.68 -15.19
CA GLN A 429 -26.42 -2.94 -16.44
C GLN A 429 -27.27 -3.54 -17.56
N ALA A 430 -27.89 -2.69 -18.39
CA ALA A 430 -28.66 -3.10 -19.57
C ALA A 430 -27.74 -3.55 -20.72
N PHE A 431 -26.61 -2.86 -20.86
CA PHE A 431 -25.59 -3.14 -21.84
C PHE A 431 -24.30 -3.50 -21.14
N SER A 432 -23.45 -4.24 -21.84
CA SER A 432 -22.10 -4.48 -21.35
C SER A 432 -21.35 -3.15 -21.21
N SER A 433 -20.73 -2.92 -20.06
CA SER A 433 -19.99 -1.69 -19.82
C SER A 433 -18.83 -1.91 -18.86
N ASN A 434 -17.81 -1.07 -18.96
CA ASN A 434 -16.76 -1.00 -17.95
C ASN A 434 -17.28 -0.19 -16.76
N ILE A 435 -17.35 -0.82 -15.60
CA ILE A 435 -17.73 -0.15 -14.36
C ILE A 435 -16.46 0.20 -13.59
N LYS A 436 -16.40 1.43 -13.08
CA LYS A 436 -15.42 1.88 -12.10
C LYS A 436 -16.14 2.09 -10.78
N TYR A 437 -15.60 1.58 -9.68
CA TYR A 437 -16.21 1.73 -8.36
C TYR A 437 -15.19 1.80 -7.23
N PHE A 438 -15.59 2.40 -6.12
CA PHE A 438 -14.89 2.31 -4.84
C PHE A 438 -15.92 2.22 -3.71
N ILE A 439 -15.53 1.69 -2.57
CA ILE A 439 -16.40 1.59 -1.39
C ILE A 439 -15.87 2.56 -0.34
N GLN A 440 -16.75 3.31 0.31
CA GLN A 440 -16.41 4.25 1.38
C GLN A 440 -17.12 3.87 2.67
N ALA A 441 -16.49 4.11 3.81
CA ALA A 441 -17.08 3.99 5.13
C ALA A 441 -16.57 5.11 6.05
N SER A 442 -17.36 5.45 7.06
CA SER A 442 -16.98 6.46 8.06
C SER A 442 -17.30 5.98 9.47
N ASP A 443 -16.51 6.40 10.44
CA ASP A 443 -16.73 6.07 11.85
C ASP A 443 -17.00 7.33 12.70
N SER A 444 -17.38 7.10 13.96
CA SER A 444 -17.69 8.18 14.90
C SER A 444 -16.44 8.90 15.43
N SER A 445 -15.22 8.46 15.05
CA SER A 445 -13.97 9.18 15.33
C SER A 445 -13.75 10.34 14.34
N GLY A 446 -14.50 10.36 13.24
CA GLY A 446 -14.35 11.34 12.16
C GLY A 446 -13.52 10.83 10.99
N ARG A 447 -13.05 9.57 11.03
CA ARG A 447 -12.38 8.93 9.89
C ARG A 447 -13.37 8.65 8.79
N ASN A 448 -12.89 8.80 7.55
CA ASN A 448 -13.65 8.55 6.35
C ASN A 448 -12.70 7.93 5.32
N GLU A 449 -12.83 6.63 5.12
CA GLU A 449 -11.88 5.82 4.36
C GLU A 449 -12.54 5.24 3.12
N ALA A 450 -11.75 5.08 2.07
CA ALA A 450 -12.14 4.44 0.82
C ALA A 450 -11.34 3.16 0.58
N HIS A 451 -11.94 2.22 -0.15
CA HIS A 451 -11.26 1.03 -0.67
C HIS A 451 -11.46 0.94 -2.19
N PRO A 452 -10.39 1.06 -3.00
CA PRO A 452 -8.99 1.30 -2.58
C PRO A 452 -8.82 2.70 -1.95
N LEU A 453 -7.71 2.95 -1.24
CA LEU A 453 -7.45 4.25 -0.58
C LEU A 453 -7.48 5.43 -1.56
N ALA A 454 -7.01 5.20 -2.79
CA ALA A 454 -7.06 6.16 -3.88
C ALA A 454 -7.57 5.48 -5.15
N GLY A 455 -8.33 6.24 -5.95
CA GLY A 455 -8.84 5.79 -7.24
C GLY A 455 -10.03 4.83 -7.17
N TYR A 456 -9.95 3.71 -7.88
CA TYR A 456 -11.09 2.81 -8.07
C TYR A 456 -10.68 1.38 -8.44
N HIS A 457 -11.56 0.44 -8.15
CA HIS A 457 -11.63 -0.89 -8.77
C HIS A 457 -12.38 -0.80 -10.10
N SER A 458 -12.14 -1.74 -11.01
CA SER A 458 -12.88 -1.82 -12.27
C SER A 458 -13.13 -3.24 -12.71
N PHE A 459 -14.25 -3.47 -13.37
CA PHE A 459 -14.59 -4.75 -13.99
C PHE A 459 -15.46 -4.52 -15.24
N TYR A 460 -15.40 -5.45 -16.18
CA TYR A 460 -16.35 -5.50 -17.28
C TYR A 460 -17.68 -6.14 -16.81
N ALA A 461 -18.76 -5.38 -16.86
CA ALA A 461 -20.09 -5.83 -16.50
C ALA A 461 -20.75 -6.49 -17.73
N LEU A 462 -21.13 -7.77 -17.64
CA LEU A 462 -21.94 -8.42 -18.67
C LEU A 462 -23.39 -7.92 -18.62
N PRO A 463 -24.08 -7.83 -19.77
CA PRO A 463 -25.45 -7.33 -19.83
C PRO A 463 -26.37 -8.28 -19.07
N THR A 464 -27.37 -7.71 -18.42
CA THR A 464 -28.39 -8.49 -17.71
C THR A 464 -29.64 -8.66 -18.57
N GLU A 465 -30.36 -9.76 -18.39
CA GLU A 465 -31.69 -9.93 -18.97
C GLU A 465 -32.76 -9.08 -18.25
N ALA A 466 -32.38 -8.20 -17.33
CA ALA A 466 -33.31 -7.39 -16.54
C ALA A 466 -34.26 -6.59 -17.42
N CYS A 467 -33.76 -6.06 -18.53
CA CYS A 467 -34.54 -5.27 -19.48
C CYS A 467 -35.36 -6.11 -20.48
N ASN A 468 -35.11 -7.43 -20.59
CA ASN A 468 -35.92 -8.32 -21.43
C ASN A 468 -37.37 -8.43 -20.92
N SER A 469 -37.59 -8.11 -19.64
CA SER A 469 -38.92 -8.09 -19.02
C SER A 469 -39.70 -6.79 -19.26
N TRP A 470 -39.03 -5.71 -19.70
CA TRP A 470 -39.68 -4.44 -19.97
C TRP A 470 -40.35 -4.48 -21.35
N VAL A 471 -41.51 -3.84 -21.47
CA VAL A 471 -42.23 -3.75 -22.75
C VAL A 471 -41.53 -2.72 -23.63
N LEU A 472 -41.25 -3.06 -24.90
CA LEU A 472 -40.68 -2.11 -25.87
C LEU A 472 -41.55 -0.85 -25.95
N GLY A 473 -40.96 0.32 -25.71
CA GLY A 473 -41.62 1.62 -25.66
C GLY A 473 -42.21 2.02 -24.30
N ASP A 474 -42.22 1.17 -23.28
CA ASP A 474 -42.72 1.46 -21.92
C ASP A 474 -41.56 1.95 -21.06
N ILE A 475 -41.19 3.21 -21.26
CA ILE A 475 -39.91 3.79 -20.81
C ILE A 475 -39.94 4.09 -19.31
N ASP A 476 -41.13 4.26 -18.72
CA ASP A 476 -41.32 4.37 -17.27
C ASP A 476 -41.64 3.03 -16.57
N ASN A 477 -41.68 1.92 -17.33
CA ASN A 477 -42.05 0.58 -16.84
C ASN A 477 -43.37 0.55 -16.06
N SER A 478 -44.34 1.38 -16.46
CA SER A 478 -45.66 1.42 -15.84
C SER A 478 -46.58 0.26 -16.28
N GLY A 479 -46.13 -0.52 -17.28
CA GLY A 479 -46.91 -1.55 -17.95
C GLY A 479 -47.86 -0.99 -19.01
N LYS A 480 -47.72 0.28 -19.40
CA LYS A 480 -48.66 0.97 -20.32
C LYS A 480 -47.94 1.95 -21.24
N LEU A 481 -47.94 1.67 -22.55
CA LEU A 481 -47.49 2.65 -23.54
C LEU A 481 -48.48 3.82 -23.64
N ASN A 482 -48.05 5.01 -23.25
CA ASN A 482 -48.88 6.20 -23.26
C ASN A 482 -48.06 7.48 -23.56
N ILE A 483 -48.69 8.64 -23.43
CA ILE A 483 -48.05 9.93 -23.75
C ILE A 483 -46.85 10.24 -22.84
N LEU A 484 -46.81 9.69 -21.62
CA LEU A 484 -45.69 9.84 -20.69
C LEU A 484 -44.41 9.24 -21.29
N ASP A 485 -44.48 8.06 -21.91
CA ASP A 485 -43.31 7.43 -22.55
C ASP A 485 -42.74 8.29 -23.68
N ILE A 486 -43.61 8.91 -24.49
CA ILE A 486 -43.19 9.79 -25.58
C ILE A 486 -42.47 11.04 -25.03
N LEU A 487 -42.96 11.59 -23.91
CA LEU A 487 -42.33 12.74 -23.26
C LEU A 487 -40.96 12.36 -22.67
N ILE A 488 -40.88 11.22 -22.00
CA ILE A 488 -39.62 10.72 -21.42
C ILE A 488 -38.60 10.42 -22.52
N LEU A 489 -39.02 9.80 -23.64
CA LEU A 489 -38.15 9.58 -24.81
C LEU A 489 -37.61 10.90 -25.38
N SER A 490 -38.47 11.91 -25.45
CA SER A 490 -38.09 13.23 -25.95
C SER A 490 -37.06 13.90 -25.03
N GLU A 491 -37.25 13.80 -23.71
CA GLU A 491 -36.27 14.30 -22.74
C GLU A 491 -34.95 13.52 -22.77
N LEU A 492 -35.02 12.19 -22.90
CA LEU A 492 -33.87 11.31 -23.09
C LEU A 492 -33.02 11.75 -24.29
N ILE A 493 -33.64 12.00 -25.45
CA ILE A 493 -32.93 12.42 -26.67
C ILE A 493 -32.34 13.83 -26.52
N ILE A 494 -33.05 14.75 -25.85
CA ILE A 494 -32.64 16.16 -25.75
C ILE A 494 -31.55 16.37 -24.69
N TYR A 495 -31.71 15.74 -23.52
CA TYR A 495 -30.88 15.99 -22.35
C TYR A 495 -29.90 14.86 -22.04
N ASN A 496 -30.01 13.72 -22.75
CA ASN A 496 -29.23 12.51 -22.50
C ASN A 496 -29.32 12.04 -21.03
N SER A 497 -30.44 12.33 -20.36
CA SER A 497 -30.69 12.01 -18.97
C SER A 497 -31.63 10.82 -18.88
N SER A 498 -31.11 9.63 -18.57
CA SER A 498 -31.92 8.44 -18.35
C SER A 498 -32.44 8.39 -16.92
N SER A 499 -33.70 7.98 -16.75
CA SER A 499 -34.34 7.78 -15.43
C SER A 499 -34.18 6.34 -14.91
N GLY A 500 -33.35 5.53 -15.56
CA GLY A 500 -33.16 4.13 -15.24
C GLY A 500 -32.35 3.39 -16.30
N VAL A 501 -31.88 2.19 -15.94
CA VAL A 501 -30.92 1.43 -16.75
C VAL A 501 -31.56 0.83 -18.01
N CYS A 502 -32.84 0.45 -17.94
CA CYS A 502 -33.58 -0.13 -19.07
C CYS A 502 -34.26 0.89 -19.98
N CYS A 503 -34.32 2.17 -19.59
CA CYS A 503 -35.00 3.21 -20.37
C CYS A 503 -34.44 3.28 -21.80
N ASN A 504 -33.11 3.32 -21.95
CA ASN A 504 -32.48 3.37 -23.28
C ASN A 504 -32.73 2.10 -24.10
N PHE A 505 -32.81 0.93 -23.43
CA PHE A 505 -33.04 -0.36 -24.09
C PHE A 505 -34.44 -0.46 -24.70
N VAL A 506 -35.47 -0.01 -23.97
CA VAL A 506 -36.84 -0.01 -24.50
C VAL A 506 -37.20 1.25 -25.29
N ALA A 507 -36.35 2.28 -25.26
CA ALA A 507 -36.50 3.53 -26.01
C ALA A 507 -36.06 3.41 -27.47
N ASP A 508 -35.17 2.47 -27.80
CA ASP A 508 -34.75 2.17 -29.18
C ASP A 508 -35.83 1.31 -29.86
N ILE A 509 -36.84 1.98 -30.43
CA ILE A 509 -38.04 1.32 -30.97
C ILE A 509 -37.74 0.65 -32.31
N ASN A 510 -36.80 1.20 -33.08
CA ASN A 510 -36.44 0.67 -34.39
C ASN A 510 -35.29 -0.36 -34.35
N GLY A 511 -34.58 -0.45 -33.22
CA GLY A 511 -33.50 -1.41 -32.98
C GLY A 511 -32.22 -1.10 -33.74
N ASP A 512 -31.98 0.16 -34.09
CA ASP A 512 -30.77 0.58 -34.82
C ASP A 512 -29.61 1.01 -33.92
N GLY A 513 -29.83 1.08 -32.61
CA GLY A 513 -28.85 1.45 -31.59
C GLY A 513 -28.70 2.96 -31.38
N GLU A 514 -29.45 3.81 -32.07
CA GLU A 514 -29.41 5.28 -31.91
C GLU A 514 -30.79 5.85 -31.52
N LEU A 515 -30.87 6.48 -30.34
CA LEU A 515 -32.10 7.18 -29.94
C LEU A 515 -32.29 8.46 -30.76
N SER A 516 -33.35 8.49 -31.57
CA SER A 516 -33.58 9.54 -32.54
C SER A 516 -35.05 9.96 -32.66
N LEU A 517 -35.32 10.97 -33.51
CA LEU A 517 -36.69 11.35 -33.84
C LEU A 517 -37.48 10.19 -34.48
N ILE A 518 -36.80 9.21 -35.09
CA ILE A 518 -37.44 8.03 -35.68
C ILE A 518 -38.09 7.19 -34.57
N ASP A 519 -37.44 7.03 -33.42
CA ASP A 519 -37.97 6.29 -32.27
C ASP A 519 -39.20 6.98 -31.69
N ILE A 520 -39.18 8.32 -31.59
CA ILE A 520 -40.35 9.10 -31.18
C ILE A 520 -41.52 8.85 -32.13
N ILE A 521 -41.30 8.89 -33.44
CA ILE A 521 -42.36 8.67 -34.44
C ILE A 521 -42.93 7.26 -34.31
N ASN A 522 -42.07 6.26 -34.12
CA ASN A 522 -42.48 4.86 -33.97
C ASN A 522 -43.26 4.66 -32.67
N LEU A 523 -42.81 5.24 -31.55
CA LEU A 523 -43.51 5.16 -30.27
C LEU A 523 -44.87 5.86 -30.32
N VAL A 524 -44.96 7.03 -30.95
CA VAL A 524 -46.25 7.71 -31.22
C VAL A 524 -47.18 6.79 -32.00
N GLY A 525 -46.66 6.09 -33.01
CA GLY A 525 -47.41 5.08 -33.76
C GLY A 525 -47.91 3.93 -32.88
N LEU A 526 -47.10 3.43 -31.95
CA LEU A 526 -47.49 2.38 -31.02
C LEU A 526 -48.58 2.85 -30.04
N VAL A 527 -48.41 4.03 -29.43
CA VAL A 527 -49.38 4.62 -28.48
C VAL A 527 -50.71 4.94 -29.16
N ALA A 528 -50.68 5.44 -30.40
CA ALA A 528 -51.89 5.77 -31.15
C ALA A 528 -52.70 4.54 -31.63
N ASN A 529 -52.07 3.35 -31.64
CA ASN A 529 -52.68 2.09 -32.09
C ASN A 529 -53.13 1.18 -30.93
N GLN A 530 -52.98 1.62 -29.68
CA GLN A 530 -53.64 1.00 -28.52
C GLN A 530 -55.11 1.40 -28.44
#